data_AF-A0A3D3ZIP4-F1
#
_entry.id   AF-A0A3D3ZIP4-F1
#
_cell.length_a   1.000
_cell.length_b   1.000
_cell.length_c   1.000
_cell.angle_alpha   90.00
_cell.angle_beta   90.00
_cell.angle_gamma   90.00
#
_symmetry.space_group_name_H-M   'P 1'
#
loop_
_entity.id
_entity.type
_entity.pdbx_description
1 polymer ?
#
loop_
_entity_poly.entity_id
_entity_poly.type
_entity_poly.pdbx_seq_one_letter_code
_entity_poly.pdbx_strand_id
1 'polypeptide(L)'
;MTSFTIARRRAKNSILAVSIFMVVMLLLSACGGDPQTQQKADASKTDLDRLISQAQGIGVPTTILKPIIQQESAITNTRAPFTIFSGQPATDYYSNLTQRYQLLTVQVRGLETQVTQQYDYQAALDIQDLENALAQRQAQNFTEAKTFANQLKQYQNQLAKAQYPKDYTQISTNAKQSTLALHLLGPAYNDLVTMQGNIKQLHASHVDTTALNQQYQQGLQLFRNA
;
A
#
# COMPACT_ATOMS: atom_id res chain seq x y z
N MET A 1 -47.28 -78.59 -24.74
CA MET A 1 -48.12 -77.96 -23.71
C MET A 1 -47.39 -78.13 -22.39
N THR A 2 -47.09 -77.15 -21.53
CA THR A 2 -47.37 -75.71 -21.44
C THR A 2 -46.47 -75.21 -20.29
N SER A 3 -45.93 -74.01 -20.47
CA SER A 3 -45.13 -73.20 -19.56
C SER A 3 -45.85 -72.88 -18.25
N PHE A 4 -45.18 -72.79 -17.09
CA PHE A 4 -45.50 -71.87 -15.98
C PHE A 4 -44.45 -71.99 -14.84
N THR A 5 -43.39 -71.15 -14.83
CA THR A 5 -42.69 -70.73 -13.59
C THR A 5 -41.64 -69.64 -13.86
N ILE A 6 -42.05 -68.47 -14.37
CA ILE A 6 -41.14 -67.30 -14.46
C ILE A 6 -41.92 -66.02 -14.14
N ALA A 7 -42.43 -65.87 -12.92
CA ALA A 7 -43.08 -64.62 -12.52
C ALA A 7 -42.73 -64.11 -11.11
N ARG A 8 -42.08 -64.90 -10.24
CA ARG A 8 -41.89 -64.52 -8.82
C ARG A 8 -40.55 -63.89 -8.45
N ARG A 9 -39.53 -63.92 -9.32
CA ARG A 9 -38.17 -63.38 -9.02
C ARG A 9 -37.98 -61.90 -9.40
N ARG A 10 -38.81 -61.30 -10.25
CA ARG A 10 -38.64 -59.90 -10.69
C ARG A 10 -39.12 -58.87 -9.67
N ALA A 11 -40.10 -59.18 -8.82
CA ALA A 11 -40.65 -58.22 -7.86
C ALA A 11 -39.69 -57.89 -6.68
N LYS A 12 -38.82 -58.83 -6.26
CA LYS A 12 -37.88 -58.60 -5.15
C LYS A 12 -36.68 -57.72 -5.53
N ASN A 13 -36.22 -57.77 -6.79
CA ASN A 13 -35.11 -56.94 -7.25
C ASN A 13 -35.53 -55.51 -7.59
N SER A 14 -36.80 -55.27 -7.94
CA SER A 14 -37.32 -53.92 -8.17
C SER A 14 -37.51 -53.13 -6.88
N ILE A 15 -37.89 -53.77 -5.76
CA ILE A 15 -38.05 -53.08 -4.46
C ILE A 15 -36.68 -52.61 -3.93
N LEU A 16 -35.64 -53.43 -4.10
CA LEU A 16 -34.27 -53.12 -3.65
C LEU A 16 -33.64 -51.96 -4.45
N ALA A 17 -33.89 -51.91 -5.76
CA ALA A 17 -33.43 -50.81 -6.62
C ALA A 17 -34.13 -49.47 -6.30
N VAL A 18 -35.43 -49.50 -5.98
CA VAL A 18 -36.19 -48.30 -5.59
C VAL A 18 -35.73 -47.76 -4.22
N SER A 19 -35.45 -48.64 -3.25
CA SER A 19 -34.90 -48.22 -1.95
C SER A 19 -33.48 -47.63 -2.06
N ILE A 20 -32.62 -48.17 -2.93
CA ILE A 20 -31.27 -47.61 -3.15
C ILE A 20 -31.35 -46.24 -3.83
N PHE A 21 -32.23 -46.08 -4.83
CA PHE A 21 -32.41 -44.79 -5.50
C PHE A 21 -32.99 -43.72 -4.57
N MET A 22 -33.89 -44.11 -3.65
CA MET A 22 -34.46 -43.21 -2.65
C MET A 22 -33.44 -42.81 -1.57
N VAL A 23 -32.56 -43.73 -1.15
CA VAL A 23 -31.44 -43.42 -0.24
C VAL A 23 -30.41 -42.51 -0.92
N VAL A 24 -30.11 -42.69 -2.21
CA VAL A 24 -29.21 -41.80 -2.96
C VAL A 24 -29.81 -40.40 -3.14
N MET A 25 -31.12 -40.28 -3.39
CA MET A 25 -31.82 -38.99 -3.42
C MET A 25 -31.87 -38.28 -2.06
N LEU A 26 -32.00 -39.05 -0.97
CA LEU A 26 -31.91 -38.53 0.41
C LEU A 26 -30.49 -38.11 0.78
N LEU A 27 -29.46 -38.79 0.26
CA LEU A 27 -28.05 -38.41 0.45
C LEU A 27 -27.66 -37.18 -0.38
N LEU A 28 -28.27 -36.96 -1.54
CA LEU A 28 -28.08 -35.75 -2.35
C LEU A 28 -28.79 -34.52 -1.77
N SER A 29 -29.85 -34.73 -0.98
CA SER A 29 -30.52 -33.66 -0.20
C SER A 29 -29.90 -33.44 1.18
N ALA A 30 -28.94 -34.29 1.59
CA ALA A 30 -28.20 -34.19 2.85
C ALA A 30 -26.91 -33.33 2.75
N CYS A 31 -26.62 -32.75 1.58
CA CYS A 31 -25.59 -31.71 1.42
C CYS A 31 -26.30 -30.41 1.03
N GLY A 32 -26.90 -29.74 2.02
CA GLY A 32 -28.07 -28.90 1.79
C GLY A 32 -27.90 -27.63 0.95
N GLY A 33 -26.72 -27.01 0.84
CA GLY A 33 -26.59 -25.67 0.23
C GLY A 33 -26.47 -25.63 -1.30
N ASP A 34 -26.75 -24.47 -1.92
CA ASP A 34 -26.44 -24.23 -3.35
C ASP A 34 -24.92 -24.08 -3.54
N PRO A 35 -24.24 -25.02 -4.23
CA PRO A 35 -22.79 -24.96 -4.44
C PRO A 35 -22.33 -23.71 -5.22
N GLN A 36 -23.20 -23.10 -6.03
CA GLN A 36 -22.87 -21.87 -6.73
C GLN A 36 -22.71 -20.68 -5.77
N THR A 37 -23.48 -20.62 -4.69
CA THR A 37 -23.34 -19.55 -3.69
C THR A 37 -22.04 -19.66 -2.91
N GLN A 38 -21.62 -20.88 -2.58
CA GLN A 38 -20.32 -21.11 -1.96
C GLN A 38 -19.17 -20.69 -2.89
N GLN A 39 -19.19 -21.12 -4.15
CA GLN A 39 -18.15 -20.72 -5.13
C GLN A 39 -18.06 -19.21 -5.31
N LYS A 40 -19.20 -18.50 -5.31
CA LYS A 40 -19.22 -17.02 -5.38
C LYS A 40 -18.60 -16.36 -4.14
N ALA A 41 -18.85 -16.92 -2.95
CA ALA A 41 -18.24 -16.43 -1.72
C ALA A 41 -16.71 -16.61 -1.75
N ASP A 42 -16.23 -17.79 -2.17
CA ASP A 42 -14.80 -18.10 -2.29
C ASP A 42 -14.10 -17.22 -3.33
N ALA A 43 -14.75 -16.99 -4.48
CA ALA A 43 -14.26 -16.07 -5.51
C ALA A 43 -14.18 -14.62 -4.98
N SER A 44 -15.23 -14.16 -4.29
CA SER A 44 -15.26 -12.80 -3.71
C SER A 44 -14.20 -12.62 -2.62
N LYS A 45 -13.93 -13.66 -1.83
CA LYS A 45 -12.82 -13.67 -0.87
C LYS A 45 -11.47 -13.54 -1.59
N THR A 46 -11.24 -14.36 -2.61
CA THR A 46 -9.99 -14.34 -3.39
C THR A 46 -9.74 -12.99 -4.05
N ASP A 47 -10.80 -12.34 -4.55
CA ASP A 47 -10.72 -10.99 -5.10
C ASP A 47 -10.36 -9.94 -4.05
N LEU A 48 -10.91 -10.04 -2.83
CA LEU A 48 -10.55 -9.18 -1.72
C LEU A 48 -9.08 -9.38 -1.31
N ASP A 49 -8.65 -10.63 -1.11
CA ASP A 49 -7.27 -10.99 -0.75
C ASP A 49 -6.27 -10.41 -1.77
N ARG A 50 -6.56 -10.59 -3.07
CA ARG A 50 -5.75 -10.05 -4.17
C ARG A 50 -5.69 -8.54 -4.13
N LEU A 51 -6.81 -7.87 -3.88
CA LEU A 51 -6.86 -6.40 -3.83
C LEU A 51 -6.11 -5.85 -2.61
N ILE A 52 -6.21 -6.49 -1.44
CA ILE A 52 -5.42 -6.11 -0.25
C ILE A 52 -3.92 -6.24 -0.55
N SER A 53 -3.51 -7.34 -1.18
CA SER A 53 -2.12 -7.55 -1.59
C SER A 53 -1.64 -6.50 -2.60
N GLN A 54 -2.48 -6.17 -3.59
CA GLN A 54 -2.21 -5.10 -4.55
C GLN A 54 -2.04 -3.74 -3.85
N ALA A 55 -2.96 -3.37 -2.95
CA ALA A 55 -2.91 -2.14 -2.18
C ALA A 55 -1.58 -2.00 -1.43
N GLN A 56 -1.13 -3.08 -0.78
CA GLN A 56 0.17 -3.12 -0.12
C GLN A 56 1.33 -2.97 -1.12
N GLY A 57 1.27 -3.65 -2.27
CA GLY A 57 2.30 -3.58 -3.32
C GLY A 57 2.45 -2.21 -3.99
N ILE A 58 1.39 -1.40 -4.00
CA ILE A 58 1.43 0.00 -4.45
C ILE A 58 1.81 0.98 -3.33
N GLY A 59 1.97 0.50 -2.09
CA GLY A 59 2.48 1.30 -0.97
C GLY A 59 1.41 1.83 -0.02
N VAL A 60 0.18 1.29 -0.03
CA VAL A 60 -0.78 1.59 1.03
C VAL A 60 -0.28 0.98 2.35
N PRO A 61 -0.12 1.77 3.43
CA PRO A 61 0.34 1.26 4.71
C PRO A 61 -0.57 0.17 5.29
N THR A 62 0.04 -0.88 5.84
CA THR A 62 -0.68 -1.96 6.53
C THR A 62 -1.48 -1.45 7.73
N THR A 63 -1.04 -0.36 8.36
CA THR A 63 -1.77 0.31 9.44
C THR A 63 -3.13 0.84 9.00
N ILE A 64 -3.24 1.31 7.75
CA ILE A 64 -4.51 1.81 7.16
C ILE A 64 -5.41 0.64 6.73
N LEU A 65 -4.83 -0.45 6.23
CA LEU A 65 -5.57 -1.65 5.82
C LEU A 65 -6.02 -2.53 6.99
N LYS A 66 -5.41 -2.38 8.17
CA LYS A 66 -5.63 -3.24 9.35
C LYS A 66 -7.12 -3.44 9.71
N PRO A 67 -8.00 -2.42 9.71
CA PRO A 67 -9.41 -2.61 10.02
C PRO A 67 -10.12 -3.54 9.03
N ILE A 68 -9.77 -3.48 7.74
CA ILE A 68 -10.35 -4.34 6.69
C ILE A 68 -9.87 -5.78 6.88
N ILE A 69 -8.55 -5.97 7.09
CA ILE A 69 -7.96 -7.30 7.32
C ILE A 69 -8.58 -7.95 8.57
N GLN A 70 -8.84 -7.17 9.62
CA GLN A 70 -9.52 -7.65 10.82
C GLN A 70 -10.98 -8.06 10.54
N GLN A 71 -11.72 -7.28 9.74
CA GLN A 71 -13.09 -7.64 9.35
C GLN A 71 -13.13 -8.90 8.49
N GLU A 72 -12.23 -9.03 7.52
CA GLU A 72 -12.08 -10.23 6.71
C GLU A 72 -11.79 -11.47 7.56
N SER A 73 -10.86 -11.36 8.52
CA SER A 73 -10.54 -12.44 9.44
C SER A 73 -11.74 -12.83 10.31
N ALA A 74 -12.49 -11.85 10.82
CA ALA A 74 -13.69 -12.10 11.62
C ALA A 74 -14.76 -12.85 10.82
N ILE A 75 -14.92 -12.53 9.53
CA ILE A 75 -15.86 -13.19 8.63
C ILE A 75 -15.39 -14.61 8.27
N THR A 76 -14.10 -14.77 7.96
CA THR A 76 -13.50 -16.06 7.59
C THR A 76 -13.56 -17.08 8.74
N ASN A 77 -13.51 -16.61 9.99
CA ASN A 77 -13.59 -17.46 11.17
C ASN A 77 -15.02 -17.90 11.54
N THR A 78 -16.03 -17.52 10.76
CA THR A 78 -17.39 -18.04 10.92
C THR A 78 -17.56 -19.39 10.19
N ARG A 79 -18.61 -20.13 10.54
CA ARG A 79 -18.88 -21.46 9.95
C ARG A 79 -20.30 -21.49 9.38
N ALA A 80 -20.45 -22.18 8.26
CA ALA A 80 -21.76 -22.43 7.69
C ALA A 80 -22.65 -23.19 8.71
N PRO A 81 -23.94 -22.83 8.83
CA PRO A 81 -24.85 -23.53 9.72
C PRO A 81 -25.05 -24.97 9.25
N PHE A 82 -25.18 -25.89 10.21
CA PHE A 82 -25.53 -27.28 9.91
C PHE A 82 -26.98 -27.35 9.43
N THR A 83 -27.21 -27.94 8.26
CA THR A 83 -28.53 -28.03 7.63
C THR A 83 -28.96 -29.49 7.49
N ILE A 84 -30.12 -29.84 8.05
CA ILE A 84 -30.69 -31.21 8.00
C ILE A 84 -31.95 -31.26 7.16
N PHE A 85 -32.71 -30.17 7.11
CA PHE A 85 -34.07 -30.14 6.52
C PHE A 85 -34.20 -29.18 5.33
N SER A 86 -33.32 -28.17 5.22
CA SER A 86 -33.34 -27.22 4.11
C SER A 86 -31.95 -26.64 3.84
N GLY A 87 -31.66 -26.39 2.58
CA GLY A 87 -30.43 -25.74 2.14
C GLY A 87 -30.30 -24.26 2.42
N GLN A 88 -31.45 -23.61 2.61
CA GLN A 88 -31.57 -22.16 2.66
C GLN A 88 -30.63 -21.51 3.68
N PRO A 89 -30.45 -22.02 4.91
CA PRO A 89 -29.52 -21.41 5.86
C PRO A 89 -28.06 -21.40 5.39
N ALA A 90 -27.62 -22.45 4.68
CA ALA A 90 -26.27 -22.50 4.11
C ALA A 90 -26.16 -21.54 2.91
N THR A 91 -27.16 -21.51 2.04
CA THR A 91 -27.24 -20.57 0.92
C THR A 91 -27.22 -19.11 1.38
N ASP A 92 -28.01 -18.76 2.40
CA ASP A 92 -28.08 -17.42 2.98
C ASP A 92 -26.75 -17.03 3.63
N TYR A 93 -26.09 -17.97 4.31
CA TYR A 93 -24.75 -17.78 4.87
C TYR A 93 -23.74 -17.40 3.78
N TYR A 94 -23.62 -18.18 2.70
CA TYR A 94 -22.68 -17.88 1.61
C TYR A 94 -23.04 -16.63 0.81
N SER A 95 -24.34 -16.35 0.66
CA SER A 95 -24.82 -15.09 0.09
C SER A 95 -24.38 -13.88 0.93
N ASN A 96 -24.51 -13.97 2.25
CA ASN A 96 -24.05 -12.92 3.16
C ASN A 96 -22.53 -12.75 3.13
N LEU A 97 -21.76 -13.85 3.09
CA LEU A 97 -20.30 -13.79 2.92
C LEU A 97 -19.92 -13.04 1.64
N THR A 98 -20.55 -13.38 0.52
CA THR A 98 -20.35 -12.72 -0.77
C THR A 98 -20.53 -11.21 -0.66
N GLN A 99 -21.66 -10.76 -0.09
CA GLN A 99 -21.95 -9.34 0.10
C GLN A 99 -20.91 -8.64 0.98
N ARG A 100 -20.49 -9.27 2.07
CA ARG A 100 -19.47 -8.70 2.98
C ARG A 100 -18.11 -8.57 2.31
N TYR A 101 -17.64 -9.60 1.60
CA TYR A 101 -16.37 -9.51 0.87
C TYR A 101 -16.40 -8.44 -0.23
N GLN A 102 -17.53 -8.30 -0.94
CA GLN A 102 -17.71 -7.23 -1.93
C GLN A 102 -17.70 -5.84 -1.30
N LEU A 103 -18.32 -5.66 -0.14
CA LEU A 103 -18.28 -4.41 0.60
C LEU A 103 -16.85 -4.05 1.03
N LEU A 104 -16.11 -5.01 1.60
CA LEU A 104 -14.70 -4.82 1.95
C LEU A 104 -13.85 -4.50 0.71
N THR A 105 -14.14 -5.11 -0.44
CA THR A 105 -13.45 -4.82 -1.71
C THR A 105 -13.64 -3.36 -2.11
N VAL A 106 -14.86 -2.82 -2.01
CA VAL A 106 -15.12 -1.39 -2.28
C VAL A 106 -14.38 -0.50 -1.29
N GLN A 107 -14.31 -0.88 -0.01
CA GLN A 107 -13.57 -0.13 1.01
C GLN A 107 -12.07 -0.07 0.70
N VAL A 108 -11.45 -1.19 0.28
CA VAL A 108 -10.02 -1.19 -0.11
C VAL A 108 -9.78 -0.22 -1.27
N ARG A 109 -10.59 -0.25 -2.33
CA ARG A 109 -10.45 0.68 -3.47
C ARG A 109 -10.60 2.14 -3.06
N GLY A 110 -11.55 2.41 -2.15
CA GLY A 110 -11.76 3.74 -1.58
C GLY A 110 -10.53 4.21 -0.82
N LEU A 111 -9.95 3.35 0.03
CA LEU A 111 -8.72 3.66 0.76
C LEU A 111 -7.52 3.84 -0.17
N GLU A 112 -7.35 3.00 -1.18
CA GLU A 112 -6.29 3.18 -2.19
C GLU A 112 -6.35 4.57 -2.82
N THR A 113 -7.55 5.00 -3.24
CA THR A 113 -7.75 6.33 -3.84
C THR A 113 -7.46 7.44 -2.84
N GLN A 114 -7.99 7.34 -1.62
CA GLN A 114 -7.81 8.35 -0.58
C GLN A 114 -6.35 8.50 -0.16
N VAL A 115 -5.64 7.39 0.07
CA VAL A 115 -4.23 7.39 0.47
C VAL A 115 -3.36 7.93 -0.67
N THR A 116 -3.66 7.57 -1.91
CA THR A 116 -2.95 8.10 -3.08
C THR A 116 -3.08 9.63 -3.14
N GLN A 117 -4.29 10.17 -3.03
CA GLN A 117 -4.53 11.62 -3.02
C GLN A 117 -3.87 12.32 -1.83
N GLN A 118 -3.92 11.71 -0.65
CA GLN A 118 -3.28 12.27 0.54
C GLN A 118 -1.76 12.36 0.37
N TYR A 119 -1.14 11.33 -0.20
CA TYR A 119 0.31 11.31 -0.39
C TYR A 119 0.75 12.19 -1.55
N ASP A 120 -0.04 12.28 -2.62
CA ASP A 120 0.16 13.27 -3.68
C ASP A 120 0.21 14.70 -3.12
N TYR A 121 -0.82 15.07 -2.36
CA TYR A 121 -0.88 16.37 -1.72
C TYR A 121 0.30 16.62 -0.76
N GLN A 122 0.65 15.64 0.06
CA GLN A 122 1.79 15.76 0.98
C GLN A 122 3.12 15.92 0.23
N ALA A 123 3.34 15.17 -0.85
CA ALA A 123 4.54 15.27 -1.67
C ALA A 123 4.64 16.65 -2.34
N ALA A 124 3.52 17.22 -2.80
CA ALA A 124 3.47 18.57 -3.34
C ALA A 124 3.84 19.64 -2.28
N LEU A 125 3.32 19.51 -1.06
CA LEU A 125 3.69 20.40 0.06
C LEU A 125 5.18 20.29 0.40
N ASP A 126 5.73 19.07 0.47
CA ASP A 126 7.14 18.89 0.80
C ASP A 126 8.08 19.41 -0.30
N ILE A 127 7.67 19.32 -1.57
CA ILE A 127 8.37 19.97 -2.69
C ILE A 127 8.30 21.49 -2.57
N GLN A 128 7.15 22.06 -2.21
CA GLN A 128 7.02 23.49 -1.98
C GLN A 128 7.92 23.97 -0.82
N ASP A 129 8.01 23.20 0.25
CA ASP A 129 8.93 23.50 1.37
C ASP A 129 10.39 23.50 0.91
N LEU A 130 10.78 22.53 0.06
CA LEU A 130 12.10 22.51 -0.56
C LEU A 130 12.35 23.72 -1.45
N GLU A 131 11.38 24.11 -2.28
CA GLU A 131 11.46 25.32 -3.11
C GLU A 131 11.73 26.57 -2.27
N ASN A 132 10.99 26.74 -1.18
CA ASN A 132 11.12 27.87 -0.28
C ASN A 132 12.50 27.88 0.40
N ALA A 133 12.94 26.74 0.95
CA ALA A 133 14.25 26.61 1.57
C ALA A 133 15.38 26.92 0.57
N LEU A 134 15.24 26.44 -0.67
CA LEU A 134 16.21 26.70 -1.73
C LEU A 134 16.27 28.18 -2.09
N ALA A 135 15.12 28.84 -2.27
CA ALA A 135 15.06 30.27 -2.58
C ALA A 135 15.74 31.11 -1.47
N GLN A 136 15.51 30.77 -0.20
CA GLN A 136 16.18 31.43 0.92
C GLN A 136 17.71 31.27 0.85
N ARG A 137 18.21 30.07 0.51
CA ARG A 137 19.65 29.83 0.38
C ARG A 137 20.27 30.50 -0.84
N GLN A 138 19.54 30.58 -1.95
CA GLN A 138 19.98 31.33 -3.12
C GLN A 138 20.15 32.82 -2.80
N ALA A 139 19.21 33.41 -2.05
CA ALA A 139 19.32 34.79 -1.59
C ALA A 139 20.53 35.03 -0.66
N GLN A 140 21.00 33.99 0.02
CA GLN A 140 22.21 34.00 0.86
C GLN A 140 23.50 33.70 0.08
N ASN A 141 23.43 33.64 -1.26
CA ASN A 141 24.54 33.28 -2.14
C ASN A 141 25.17 31.92 -1.80
N PHE A 142 24.36 30.96 -1.36
CA PHE A 142 24.82 29.62 -1.04
C PHE A 142 25.34 28.91 -2.30
N THR A 143 26.62 28.55 -2.31
CA THR A 143 27.30 28.06 -3.53
C THR A 143 26.74 26.73 -4.05
N GLU A 144 26.28 25.84 -3.16
CA GLU A 144 25.73 24.53 -3.54
C GLU A 144 24.24 24.55 -3.91
N ALA A 145 23.60 25.73 -3.92
CA ALA A 145 22.18 25.85 -4.26
C ALA A 145 21.84 25.26 -5.66
N LYS A 146 22.81 25.22 -6.59
CA LYS A 146 22.61 24.62 -7.92
C LYS A 146 22.35 23.12 -7.87
N THR A 147 23.00 22.39 -6.95
CA THR A 147 22.80 20.95 -6.77
C THR A 147 21.37 20.66 -6.32
N PHE A 148 20.90 21.40 -5.32
CA PHE A 148 19.53 21.31 -4.81
C PHE A 148 18.49 21.76 -5.85
N ALA A 149 18.78 22.76 -6.69
CA ALA A 149 17.90 23.14 -7.80
C ALA A 149 17.69 22.02 -8.82
N ASN A 150 18.76 21.26 -9.12
CA ASN A 150 18.66 20.10 -10.00
C ASN A 150 17.85 18.97 -9.36
N GLN A 151 18.05 18.70 -8.07
CA GLN A 151 17.28 17.70 -7.32
C GLN A 151 15.80 18.08 -7.28
N LEU A 152 15.47 19.33 -6.97
CA LEU A 152 14.11 19.85 -7.00
C LEU A 152 13.44 19.60 -8.36
N LYS A 153 14.11 19.92 -9.47
CA LYS A 153 13.59 19.65 -10.81
C LYS A 153 13.37 18.15 -11.07
N GLN A 154 14.23 17.28 -10.54
CA GLN A 154 14.02 15.83 -10.62
C GLN A 154 12.77 15.41 -9.83
N TYR A 155 12.58 15.91 -8.62
CA TYR A 155 11.43 15.57 -7.78
C TYR A 155 10.11 16.07 -8.38
N GLN A 156 10.08 17.28 -8.95
CA GLN A 156 8.93 17.78 -9.71
C GLN A 156 8.59 16.88 -10.91
N ASN A 157 9.60 16.42 -11.65
CA ASN A 157 9.39 15.48 -12.76
C ASN A 157 8.92 14.09 -12.30
N GLN A 158 9.36 13.64 -11.12
CA GLN A 158 8.90 12.40 -10.51
C GLN A 158 7.45 12.54 -10.05
N LEU A 159 7.08 13.67 -9.43
CA LEU A 159 5.72 13.97 -8.99
C LEU A 159 4.75 13.94 -10.17
N ALA A 160 5.12 14.56 -11.30
CA ALA A 160 4.30 14.56 -12.51
C ALA A 160 4.07 13.16 -13.13
N LYS A 161 4.88 12.16 -12.75
CA LYS A 161 4.79 10.78 -13.24
C LYS A 161 4.31 9.79 -12.18
N ALA A 162 4.21 10.22 -10.92
CA ALA A 162 3.84 9.38 -9.80
C ALA A 162 2.38 8.93 -9.96
N GLN A 163 2.11 7.68 -9.59
CA GLN A 163 0.76 7.11 -9.68
C GLN A 163 0.35 6.41 -8.39
N TYR A 164 1.32 5.98 -7.59
CA TYR A 164 1.07 5.13 -6.43
C TYR A 164 1.55 5.78 -5.13
N PRO A 165 0.93 5.44 -3.98
CA PRO A 165 1.34 5.93 -2.67
C PRO A 165 2.85 5.82 -2.40
N LYS A 166 3.49 4.71 -2.79
CA LYS A 166 4.95 4.54 -2.62
C LYS A 166 5.77 5.57 -3.39
N ASP A 167 5.34 5.97 -4.58
CA ASP A 167 6.05 6.94 -5.42
C ASP A 167 6.04 8.30 -4.72
N TYR A 168 4.86 8.74 -4.29
CA TYR A 168 4.67 9.98 -3.54
C TYR A 168 5.42 9.99 -2.20
N THR A 169 5.41 8.87 -1.47
CA THR A 169 6.14 8.74 -0.20
C THR A 169 7.64 8.88 -0.41
N GLN A 170 8.18 8.30 -1.48
CA GLN A 170 9.59 8.43 -1.82
C GLN A 170 9.95 9.88 -2.18
N ILE A 171 9.13 10.55 -2.99
CA ILE A 171 9.31 11.96 -3.36
C ILE A 171 9.27 12.85 -2.12
N SER A 172 8.26 12.68 -1.27
CA SER A 172 8.09 13.38 0.02
C SER A 172 9.32 13.22 0.91
N THR A 173 9.82 11.98 1.05
CA THR A 173 11.01 11.68 1.87
C THR A 173 12.25 12.38 1.32
N ASN A 174 12.48 12.31 0.00
CA ASN A 174 13.62 12.95 -0.64
C ASN A 174 13.55 14.48 -0.50
N ALA A 175 12.39 15.08 -0.74
CA ALA A 175 12.19 16.51 -0.60
C ALA A 175 12.47 16.97 0.84
N LYS A 176 11.93 16.27 1.85
CA LYS A 176 12.21 16.53 3.27
C LYS A 176 13.69 16.41 3.62
N GLN A 177 14.37 15.40 3.10
CA GLN A 177 15.82 15.24 3.31
C GLN A 177 16.62 16.38 2.70
N SER A 178 16.31 16.79 1.46
CA SER A 178 16.95 17.95 0.83
C SER A 178 16.66 19.25 1.56
N THR A 179 15.44 19.46 2.05
CA THR A 179 15.07 20.62 2.87
C THR A 179 15.86 20.65 4.17
N LEU A 180 15.94 19.51 4.86
CA LEU A 180 16.75 19.38 6.08
C LEU A 180 18.23 19.66 5.79
N ALA A 181 18.78 19.13 4.71
CA ALA A 181 20.15 19.40 4.31
C ALA A 181 20.38 20.89 4.07
N LEU A 182 19.48 21.58 3.35
CA LEU A 182 19.55 23.03 3.17
C LEU A 182 19.47 23.79 4.50
N HIS A 183 18.68 23.32 5.46
CA HIS A 183 18.61 23.93 6.80
C HIS A 183 19.92 23.75 7.58
N LEU A 184 20.51 22.55 7.56
CA LEU A 184 21.73 22.22 8.30
C LEU A 184 23.00 22.82 7.69
N LEU A 185 23.07 22.91 6.35
CA LEU A 185 24.23 23.44 5.62
C LEU A 185 24.37 24.97 5.76
N GLY A 186 23.27 25.67 6.08
CA GLY A 186 23.27 27.13 6.21
C GLY A 186 24.17 27.69 7.31
N PRO A 187 24.02 27.26 8.58
CA PRO A 187 24.88 27.70 9.67
C PRO A 187 26.36 27.46 9.36
N ALA A 188 26.72 26.26 8.90
CA ALA A 188 28.09 25.93 8.55
C ALA A 188 28.63 26.80 7.39
N TYR A 189 27.81 27.13 6.39
CA TYR A 189 28.20 28.07 5.35
C TYR A 189 28.36 29.50 5.87
N ASN A 190 27.46 29.97 6.74
CA ASN A 190 27.54 31.30 7.34
C ASN A 190 28.82 31.47 8.18
N ASP A 191 29.22 30.42 8.91
CA ASP A 191 30.47 30.42 9.68
C ASP A 191 31.69 30.53 8.75
N LEU A 192 31.69 29.80 7.63
CA LEU A 192 32.74 29.90 6.62
C LEU A 192 32.80 31.31 5.98
N VAL A 193 31.65 31.89 5.63
CA VAL A 193 31.59 33.27 5.09
C VAL A 193 32.07 34.30 6.12
N THR A 194 31.66 34.14 7.38
CA THR A 194 32.11 35.01 8.49
C THR A 194 33.61 34.89 8.70
N MET A 195 34.16 33.67 8.70
CA MET A 195 35.61 33.43 8.78
C MET A 195 36.34 34.09 7.60
N GLN A 196 35.82 33.99 6.38
CA GLN A 196 36.40 34.66 5.21
C GLN A 196 36.40 36.18 5.38
N GLY A 197 35.31 36.77 5.89
CA GLY A 197 35.20 38.19 6.19
C GLY A 197 36.26 38.64 7.22
N ASN A 198 36.41 37.88 8.30
CA ASN A 198 37.41 38.15 9.34
C ASN A 198 38.85 38.06 8.79
N ILE A 199 39.14 37.06 7.97
CA ILE A 199 40.43 36.92 7.29
C ILE A 199 40.74 38.15 6.42
N LYS A 200 39.75 38.62 5.63
CA LYS A 200 39.92 39.83 4.80
C LYS A 200 40.22 41.08 5.63
N GLN A 201 39.56 41.25 6.78
CA GLN A 201 39.81 42.37 7.69
C GLN A 201 41.20 42.31 8.34
N LEU A 202 41.63 41.13 8.78
CA LEU A 202 42.97 40.91 9.33
C LEU A 202 44.05 41.19 8.28
N HIS A 203 43.88 40.69 7.06
CA HIS A 203 44.79 40.97 5.96
C HIS A 203 44.85 42.47 5.63
N ALA A 204 43.70 43.17 5.59
CA ALA A 204 43.67 44.62 5.40
C ALA A 204 44.37 45.40 6.53
N SER A 205 44.44 44.81 7.72
CA SER A 205 45.18 45.33 8.88
C SER A 205 46.66 44.88 8.89
N HIS A 206 47.18 44.37 7.78
CA HIS A 206 48.57 43.89 7.61
C HIS A 206 48.95 42.70 8.51
N VAL A 207 47.98 41.91 8.97
CA VAL A 207 48.22 40.64 9.67
C VAL A 207 48.46 39.54 8.62
N ASP A 208 49.45 38.66 8.85
CA ASP A 208 49.65 37.47 8.00
C ASP A 208 48.47 36.50 8.20
N THR A 209 47.77 36.21 7.09
CA THR A 209 46.58 35.37 7.07
C THR A 209 46.76 34.11 6.25
N THR A 210 47.98 33.77 5.84
CA THR A 210 48.27 32.59 5.01
C THR A 210 47.68 31.31 5.61
N ALA A 211 47.96 31.04 6.89
CA ALA A 211 47.45 29.85 7.58
C ALA A 211 45.92 29.85 7.72
N LEU A 212 45.32 31.00 8.03
CA LEU A 212 43.86 31.13 8.18
C LEU A 212 43.15 30.94 6.83
N ASN A 213 43.72 31.46 5.74
CA ASN A 213 43.22 31.21 4.39
C ASN A 213 43.27 29.73 4.04
N GLN A 214 44.35 29.03 4.41
CA GLN A 214 44.49 27.60 4.18
C GLN A 214 43.43 26.80 4.96
N GLN A 215 43.18 27.16 6.22
CA GLN A 215 42.14 26.56 7.05
C GLN A 215 40.73 26.83 6.51
N TYR A 216 40.45 28.04 6.01
CA TYR A 216 39.19 28.37 5.34
C TYR A 216 38.98 27.49 4.09
N GLN A 217 40.00 27.33 3.23
CA GLN A 217 39.89 26.50 2.02
C GLN A 217 39.64 25.03 2.37
N GLN A 218 40.32 24.50 3.39
CA GLN A 218 40.08 23.15 3.89
C GLN A 218 38.66 22.98 4.45
N GLY A 219 38.19 23.93 5.25
CA GLY A 219 36.82 23.94 5.79
C GLY A 219 35.77 23.98 4.68
N LEU A 220 35.99 24.81 3.65
CA LEU A 220 35.11 24.88 2.47
C LEU A 220 35.12 23.57 1.67
N GLN A 221 36.27 22.90 1.56
CA GLN A 221 36.36 21.63 0.86
C GLN A 221 35.69 20.49 1.64
N LEU A 222 35.87 20.43 2.96
CA LEU A 222 35.16 19.49 3.83
C LEU A 222 33.64 19.70 3.75
N PHE A 223 33.20 20.95 3.78
CA PHE A 223 31.79 21.32 3.65
C PHE A 223 31.18 20.86 2.31
N ARG A 224 31.91 20.98 1.21
CA ARG A 224 31.45 20.53 -0.13
C ARG A 224 31.40 19.01 -0.29
N ASN A 225 32.14 18.28 0.53
CA ASN A 225 32.24 16.82 0.45
C ASN A 225 31.33 16.10 1.46
N ALA A 226 30.61 16.84 2.31
CA ALA A 226 29.65 16.34 3.29
C ALA A 226 28.24 16.24 2.70
#